data_AF-A0A1A8CBM5-F1
#
_entry.id   AF-A0A1A8CBM5-F1
#
_cell.length_a   1.000
_cell.length_b   1.000
_cell.length_c   1.000
_cell.angle_alpha   90.00
_cell.angle_beta   90.00
_cell.angle_gamma   90.00
#
_symmetry.space_group_name_H-M   'P 1'
#
loop_
_entity.id
_entity.type
_entity.pdbx_description
1 polymer ?
#
loop_
_entity_poly.entity_id
_entity_poly.type
_entity_poly.pdbx_seq_one_letter_code
_entity_poly.pdbx_strand_id
1 'polypeptide(L)'
;SSIVTLGTARSLLVDSSVYDSRITETTKDHHALLNTTCEDGEDMLPKVETRVVLVGEAGRNGALVKALQDINSPFLMTENVQEFGDGDSTEFETVFVLTDFNSPDYSYLYKRDNRIIGPPVVLHCAAKDEPLHFSCRPLYCTTMLSLSLCFTGFRNKEVMKTLVNLVHHMGGTIRKDFSSKVTHLIANSTNGEKYRVAACMGTPILSSSWIQKAWERRDDVEFHAN
;
A
#
# COMPACT_ATOMS: atom_id res chain seq x y z
N SER A 1 28.82 -45.48 47.23
CA SER A 1 27.42 -45.13 47.53
C SER A 1 27.28 -43.61 47.50
N SER A 2 26.42 -42.94 46.73
CA SER A 2 25.41 -43.43 45.76
C SER A 2 25.00 -42.31 44.76
N ILE A 3 24.90 -42.64 43.47
CA ILE A 3 23.78 -42.42 42.51
C ILE A 3 22.98 -41.06 42.40
N VAL A 4 22.75 -40.63 41.13
CA VAL A 4 21.59 -39.90 40.51
C VAL A 4 21.34 -38.38 40.79
N THR A 5 20.73 -37.55 39.90
CA THR A 5 20.85 -37.28 38.43
C THR A 5 19.87 -36.13 37.99
N LEU A 6 20.29 -35.27 37.03
CA LEU A 6 19.52 -34.25 36.25
C LEU A 6 18.96 -32.96 36.92
N GLY A 7 18.85 -31.87 36.12
CA GLY A 7 17.88 -30.78 36.34
C GLY A 7 18.19 -29.40 35.72
N THR A 8 17.64 -29.09 34.53
CA THR A 8 17.64 -27.73 33.93
C THR A 8 16.25 -27.08 33.93
N ALA A 9 16.11 -25.88 34.50
CA ALA A 9 15.05 -24.89 34.26
C ALA A 9 15.54 -23.51 34.78
N ARG A 10 15.43 -22.33 34.15
CA ARG A 10 14.52 -21.66 33.18
C ARG A 10 13.44 -20.78 33.85
N SER A 11 13.55 -19.47 33.56
CA SER A 11 12.50 -18.42 33.51
C SER A 11 11.82 -17.92 34.80
N LEU A 12 11.85 -16.59 34.97
CA LEU A 12 10.76 -15.79 35.56
C LEU A 12 10.59 -14.51 34.73
N LEU A 13 9.58 -14.49 33.86
CA LEU A 13 8.93 -13.27 33.40
C LEU A 13 7.44 -13.41 33.72
N VAL A 14 6.91 -12.42 34.43
CA VAL A 14 5.49 -12.32 34.77
C VAL A 14 4.89 -11.31 33.79
N ASP A 15 4.10 -11.80 32.85
CA ASP A 15 3.22 -10.94 32.05
C ASP A 15 1.82 -10.94 32.67
N SER A 16 1.19 -9.77 32.69
CA SER A 16 -0.21 -9.62 33.07
C SER A 16 -0.80 -8.37 32.41
N SER A 17 -1.54 -8.57 31.32
CA SER A 17 -2.93 -8.09 31.19
C SER A 17 -3.54 -8.58 29.90
N VAL A 18 -4.86 -8.77 29.95
CA VAL A 18 -5.71 -9.36 28.91
C VAL A 18 -6.72 -8.31 28.43
N TYR A 19 -7.27 -8.52 27.22
CA TYR A 19 -8.31 -7.75 26.53
C TYR A 19 -7.84 -6.47 25.78
N ASP A 20 -8.35 -6.16 24.58
CA ASP A 20 -9.45 -6.77 23.80
C ASP A 20 -9.01 -7.06 22.34
N SER A 21 -9.54 -8.12 21.75
CA SER A 21 -9.11 -8.68 20.45
C SER A 21 -10.26 -8.72 19.44
N ARG A 22 -10.24 -7.81 18.46
CA ARG A 22 -10.97 -7.94 17.19
C ARG A 22 -10.11 -7.57 15.97
N ILE A 23 -9.06 -8.37 15.76
CA ILE A 23 -8.58 -8.73 14.42
C ILE A 23 -8.49 -10.25 14.44
N THR A 24 -9.47 -10.92 13.83
CA THR A 24 -9.45 -12.38 13.68
C THR A 24 -8.45 -12.76 12.60
N GLU A 25 -7.43 -13.52 12.98
CA GLU A 25 -6.75 -14.42 12.04
C GLU A 25 -7.77 -15.43 11.50
N THR A 26 -7.75 -15.68 10.19
CA THR A 26 -8.26 -16.93 9.61
C THR A 26 -7.18 -17.52 8.73
N THR A 27 -6.39 -18.43 9.31
CA THR A 27 -5.48 -19.29 8.54
C THR A 27 -5.72 -20.73 8.95
N LYS A 28 -5.96 -21.59 7.94
CA LYS A 28 -6.31 -23.02 8.03
C LYS A 28 -7.76 -23.26 8.50
N ASP A 29 -8.57 -24.07 7.82
CA ASP A 29 -8.25 -25.10 6.84
C ASP A 29 -8.86 -24.89 5.44
N HIS A 30 -8.00 -24.56 4.46
CA HIS A 30 -8.14 -25.06 3.09
C HIS A 30 -6.80 -25.70 2.70
N HIS A 31 -6.56 -26.87 3.28
CA HIS A 31 -5.32 -27.64 3.09
C HIS A 31 -5.35 -28.39 1.74
N ALA A 32 -5.08 -27.68 0.64
CA ALA A 32 -4.59 -28.28 -0.60
C ALA A 32 -3.81 -27.26 -1.43
N LEU A 33 -2.53 -27.54 -1.69
CA LEU A 33 -1.65 -26.84 -2.62
C LEU A 33 -1.39 -25.34 -2.33
N LEU A 34 -0.33 -25.08 -1.56
CA LEU A 34 0.87 -24.36 -2.02
C LEU A 34 1.86 -24.23 -0.85
N ASN A 35 2.91 -25.04 -0.89
CA ASN A 35 4.08 -24.89 -0.02
C ASN A 35 5.30 -25.35 -0.84
N THR A 36 6.38 -24.54 -0.86
CA THR A 36 7.59 -24.69 -1.70
C THR A 36 7.31 -24.68 -3.22
N THR A 37 7.93 -23.86 -4.06
CA THR A 37 9.16 -23.05 -3.99
C THR A 37 8.94 -21.63 -4.55
N CYS A 38 9.81 -20.67 -4.20
CA CYS A 38 9.87 -19.38 -4.91
C CYS A 38 10.75 -19.54 -6.16
N GLU A 39 10.16 -20.02 -7.25
CA GLU A 39 10.71 -19.97 -8.60
C GLU A 39 9.69 -19.27 -9.51
N ASP A 40 10.17 -18.65 -10.59
CA ASP A 40 9.41 -17.65 -11.36
C ASP A 40 8.07 -18.18 -11.87
N GLY A 41 6.99 -17.61 -11.33
CA GLY A 41 5.63 -17.79 -11.81
C GLY A 41 5.08 -16.45 -12.27
N GLU A 42 4.78 -16.34 -13.56
CA GLU A 42 3.84 -15.33 -14.04
C GLU A 42 2.49 -15.60 -13.38
N ASP A 43 2.13 -14.80 -12.37
CA ASP A 43 0.79 -14.84 -11.78
C ASP A 43 -0.23 -14.50 -12.87
N MET A 44 -0.83 -15.54 -13.45
CA MET A 44 -1.82 -15.44 -14.52
C MET A 44 -3.03 -14.63 -14.02
N LEU A 45 -3.02 -13.34 -14.33
CA LEU A 45 -4.10 -12.41 -14.05
C LEU A 45 -5.42 -12.97 -14.62
N PRO A 46 -6.56 -12.77 -13.92
CA PRO A 46 -7.85 -13.12 -14.46
C PRO A 46 -8.06 -12.35 -15.78
N LYS A 47 -8.50 -13.05 -16.83
CA LYS A 47 -8.81 -12.47 -18.16
C LYS A 47 -10.15 -11.71 -18.15
N VAL A 48 -10.29 -10.80 -17.20
CA VAL A 48 -11.45 -9.94 -17.00
C VAL A 48 -11.04 -8.54 -17.46
N GLU A 49 -11.87 -7.90 -18.29
CA GLU A 49 -11.53 -6.61 -18.86
C GLU A 49 -11.58 -5.53 -17.75
N THR A 50 -10.51 -4.75 -17.59
CA THR A 50 -10.47 -3.68 -16.59
C THR A 50 -11.27 -2.47 -17.09
N ARG A 51 -12.25 -2.04 -16.31
CA ARG A 51 -13.11 -0.89 -16.63
C ARG A 51 -12.91 0.24 -15.62
N VAL A 52 -12.60 1.42 -16.12
CA VAL A 52 -12.33 2.61 -15.30
C VAL A 52 -13.63 3.39 -15.04
N VAL A 53 -13.86 3.82 -13.81
CA VAL A 53 -15.01 4.67 -13.44
C VAL A 53 -14.47 5.99 -12.91
N LEU A 54 -14.66 7.04 -13.71
CA LEU A 54 -14.34 8.42 -13.33
C LEU A 54 -15.45 8.95 -12.40
N VAL A 55 -15.10 9.24 -11.15
CA VAL A 55 -16.07 9.70 -10.15
C VAL A 55 -16.07 11.23 -10.07
N GLY A 56 -17.26 11.81 -10.20
CA GLY A 56 -17.53 13.24 -10.04
C GLY A 56 -16.60 14.13 -10.85
N GLU A 57 -15.77 14.92 -10.18
CA GLU A 57 -14.88 15.88 -10.82
C GLU A 57 -13.85 15.24 -11.76
N ALA A 58 -13.47 13.97 -11.52
CA ALA A 58 -12.55 13.24 -12.39
C ALA A 58 -13.05 13.16 -13.84
N GLY A 59 -14.36 12.98 -14.05
CA GLY A 59 -14.97 12.92 -15.38
C GLY A 59 -14.88 14.22 -16.18
N ARG A 60 -14.72 15.37 -15.49
CA ARG A 60 -14.60 16.69 -16.13
C ARG A 60 -13.16 17.02 -16.56
N ASN A 61 -12.17 16.21 -16.16
CA ASN A 61 -10.77 16.44 -16.53
C ASN A 61 -10.47 15.89 -17.93
N GLY A 62 -10.45 16.76 -18.92
CA GLY A 62 -10.18 16.38 -20.33
C GLY A 62 -8.81 15.72 -20.55
N ALA A 63 -7.79 16.02 -19.73
CA ALA A 63 -6.49 15.34 -19.83
C ALA A 63 -6.58 13.89 -19.34
N LEU A 64 -7.39 13.62 -18.30
CA LEU A 64 -7.65 12.28 -17.79
C LEU A 64 -8.45 11.42 -18.77
N VAL A 65 -9.47 12.01 -19.40
CA VAL A 65 -10.25 11.34 -20.45
C VAL A 65 -9.38 11.01 -21.66
N LYS A 66 -8.52 11.94 -22.10
CA LYS A 66 -7.56 11.70 -23.17
C LYS A 66 -6.58 10.58 -22.80
N ALA A 67 -6.01 10.61 -21.60
CA ALA A 67 -5.10 9.58 -21.12
C ALA A 67 -5.72 8.18 -21.15
N LEU A 68 -7.01 8.03 -20.78
CA LEU A 68 -7.74 6.76 -20.86
C LEU A 68 -7.99 6.27 -22.29
N GLN A 69 -8.20 7.19 -23.23
CA GLN A 69 -8.28 6.89 -24.66
C GLN A 69 -6.92 6.47 -25.23
N ASP A 70 -5.84 7.15 -24.83
CA ASP A 70 -4.48 6.85 -25.27
C ASP A 70 -4.07 5.42 -24.83
N ILE A 71 -4.39 5.00 -23.60
CA ILE A 71 -4.15 3.61 -23.12
C ILE A 71 -5.26 2.60 -23.49
N ASN A 72 -6.18 2.95 -24.40
CA ASN A 72 -7.28 2.11 -24.88
C ASN A 72 -8.09 1.39 -23.76
N SER A 73 -8.29 2.05 -22.61
CA SER A 73 -8.98 1.46 -21.46
C SER A 73 -10.47 1.85 -21.44
N PRO A 74 -11.42 0.90 -21.37
CA PRO A 74 -12.85 1.22 -21.26
C PRO A 74 -13.13 2.08 -20.03
N PHE A 75 -13.85 3.19 -20.21
CA PHE A 75 -14.17 4.09 -19.09
C PHE A 75 -15.63 4.53 -19.08
N LEU A 76 -16.13 4.78 -17.87
CA LEU A 76 -17.45 5.36 -17.57
C LEU A 76 -17.27 6.59 -16.69
N MET A 77 -18.30 7.43 -16.61
CA MET A 77 -18.37 8.54 -15.67
C MET A 77 -19.58 8.35 -14.76
N THR A 78 -19.45 8.66 -13.47
CA THR A 78 -20.57 8.70 -12.53
C THR A 78 -20.43 9.84 -11.54
N GLU A 79 -21.54 10.47 -11.16
CA GLU A 79 -21.58 11.38 -10.02
C GLU A 79 -21.96 10.65 -8.72
N ASN A 80 -22.35 9.38 -8.79
CA ASN A 80 -22.77 8.56 -7.66
C ASN A 80 -22.08 7.18 -7.67
N VAL A 81 -21.15 6.98 -6.73
CA VAL A 81 -20.45 5.69 -6.58
C VAL A 81 -21.36 4.54 -6.14
N GLN A 82 -22.54 4.85 -5.58
CA GLN A 82 -23.44 3.84 -5.00
C GLN A 82 -24.11 2.98 -6.07
N GLU A 83 -24.29 3.53 -7.28
CA GLU A 83 -24.84 2.81 -8.44
C GLU A 83 -23.92 1.70 -8.95
N PHE A 84 -22.62 1.77 -8.61
CA PHE A 84 -21.60 0.83 -9.06
C PHE A 84 -21.02 -0.01 -7.90
N GLY A 85 -21.00 0.53 -6.68
CA GLY A 85 -20.42 -0.14 -5.51
C GLY A 85 -21.24 -1.33 -4.97
N ASP A 86 -22.51 -1.46 -5.37
CA ASP A 86 -23.38 -2.59 -5.01
C ASP A 86 -23.68 -3.51 -6.23
N GLY A 87 -23.02 -3.27 -7.39
CA GLY A 87 -23.25 -3.98 -8.64
C GLY A 87 -22.18 -5.03 -8.96
N ASP A 88 -22.44 -6.29 -8.64
CA ASP A 88 -21.56 -7.47 -8.86
C ASP A 88 -21.42 -7.85 -10.35
N SER A 89 -20.83 -6.94 -11.13
CA SER A 89 -20.54 -7.12 -12.56
C SER A 89 -19.31 -8.01 -12.74
N THR A 90 -19.48 -9.33 -12.57
CA THR A 90 -18.43 -10.36 -12.74
C THR A 90 -17.74 -10.36 -14.11
N GLU A 91 -18.25 -9.59 -15.07
CA GLU A 91 -17.69 -9.35 -16.41
C GLU A 91 -16.50 -8.36 -16.44
N PHE A 92 -16.36 -7.46 -15.45
CA PHE A 92 -15.37 -6.37 -15.48
C PHE A 92 -14.69 -6.12 -14.13
N GLU A 93 -13.36 -6.01 -14.12
CA GLU A 93 -12.63 -5.51 -12.96
C GLU A 93 -12.81 -3.98 -12.91
N THR A 94 -13.65 -3.49 -12.00
CA THR A 94 -14.00 -2.08 -11.96
C THR A 94 -13.02 -1.28 -11.07
N VAL A 95 -12.41 -0.24 -11.65
CA VAL A 95 -11.40 0.61 -11.01
C VAL A 95 -11.91 2.05 -10.91
N PHE A 96 -12.03 2.58 -9.69
CA PHE A 96 -12.58 3.91 -9.44
C PHE A 96 -11.48 4.97 -9.39
N VAL A 97 -11.64 6.07 -10.14
CA VAL A 97 -10.72 7.21 -10.11
C VAL A 97 -11.32 8.35 -9.28
N LEU A 98 -10.63 8.69 -8.18
CA LEU A 98 -11.03 9.76 -7.25
C LEU A 98 -9.98 10.87 -7.20
N THR A 99 -10.42 12.12 -7.34
CA THR A 99 -9.56 13.32 -7.19
C THR A 99 -9.15 13.59 -5.75
N ASP A 100 -9.90 13.10 -4.75
CA ASP A 100 -9.56 13.23 -3.33
C ASP A 100 -9.88 11.95 -2.55
N PHE A 101 -8.90 11.45 -1.79
CA PHE A 101 -9.02 10.28 -0.91
C PHE A 101 -9.56 10.64 0.49
N ASN A 102 -9.87 11.91 0.76
CA ASN A 102 -10.59 12.34 1.97
C ASN A 102 -12.12 12.46 1.73
N SER A 103 -12.58 12.13 0.52
CA SER A 103 -13.99 12.15 0.13
C SER A 103 -14.84 11.09 0.87
N PRO A 104 -16.16 11.32 1.03
CA PRO A 104 -17.08 10.28 1.49
C PRO A 104 -17.10 9.08 0.53
N ASP A 105 -16.91 9.32 -0.77
CA ASP A 105 -16.86 8.29 -1.81
C ASP A 105 -15.67 7.35 -1.63
N TYR A 106 -14.48 7.89 -1.33
CA TYR A 106 -13.32 7.08 -0.93
C TYR A 106 -13.68 6.17 0.26
N SER A 107 -14.29 6.73 1.29
CA SER A 107 -14.66 5.98 2.51
C SER A 107 -15.74 4.91 2.25
N TYR A 108 -16.62 5.12 1.28
CA TYR A 108 -17.66 4.16 0.86
C TYR A 108 -17.06 3.02 0.02
N LEU A 109 -16.19 3.34 -0.94
CA LEU A 109 -15.53 2.38 -1.83
C LEU A 109 -14.49 1.53 -1.08
N TYR A 110 -13.69 2.16 -0.22
CA TYR A 110 -12.64 1.48 0.57
C TYR A 110 -13.20 0.45 1.56
N LYS A 111 -14.40 0.70 2.11
CA LYS A 111 -15.11 -0.25 3.01
C LYS A 111 -15.66 -1.50 2.29
N ARG A 112 -15.67 -1.49 0.96
CA ARG A 112 -16.13 -2.59 0.09
C ARG A 112 -14.99 -3.24 -0.69
N ASP A 113 -13.73 -2.97 -0.31
CA ASP A 113 -12.53 -3.49 -0.96
C ASP A 113 -12.42 -3.19 -2.47
N ASN A 114 -13.06 -2.10 -2.94
CA ASN A 114 -12.97 -1.67 -4.33
C ASN A 114 -11.56 -1.15 -4.67
N ARG A 115 -11.10 -1.38 -5.91
CA ARG A 115 -9.85 -0.83 -6.42
C ARG A 115 -10.01 0.66 -6.72
N ILE A 116 -9.26 1.49 -6.00
CA ILE A 116 -9.32 2.96 -6.09
C ILE A 116 -7.96 3.48 -6.57
N ILE A 117 -7.95 4.39 -7.54
CA ILE A 117 -6.75 5.11 -7.98
C ILE A 117 -6.97 6.63 -8.04
N GLY A 118 -5.88 7.40 -8.05
CA GLY A 118 -5.90 8.83 -8.30
C GLY A 118 -5.64 9.18 -9.78
N PRO A 119 -6.08 10.35 -10.26
CA PRO A 119 -5.78 10.83 -11.61
C PRO A 119 -4.29 10.81 -11.99
N PRO A 120 -3.32 11.13 -11.11
CA PRO A 120 -1.89 11.07 -11.44
C PRO A 120 -1.41 9.70 -11.92
N VAL A 121 -1.99 8.59 -11.40
CA VAL A 121 -1.63 7.23 -11.85
C VAL A 121 -2.01 7.02 -13.32
N VAL A 122 -3.22 7.42 -13.70
CA VAL A 122 -3.73 7.25 -15.07
C VAL A 122 -2.92 8.10 -16.05
N LEU A 123 -2.60 9.34 -15.67
CA LEU A 123 -1.73 10.23 -16.46
C LEU A 123 -0.32 9.64 -16.61
N HIS A 124 0.24 9.05 -15.55
CA HIS A 124 1.55 8.39 -15.58
C HIS A 124 1.57 7.17 -16.51
N CYS A 125 0.51 6.34 -16.48
CA CYS A 125 0.36 5.18 -17.36
C CYS A 125 0.30 5.62 -18.83
N ALA A 126 -0.53 6.62 -19.16
CA ALA A 126 -0.63 7.16 -20.52
C ALA A 126 0.65 7.84 -21.01
N ALA A 127 1.39 8.54 -20.14
CA ALA A 127 2.67 9.14 -20.49
C ALA A 127 3.76 8.11 -20.83
N LYS A 128 3.61 6.86 -20.36
CA LYS A 128 4.56 5.76 -20.57
C LYS A 128 4.10 4.70 -21.56
N ASP A 129 2.88 4.80 -22.08
CA ASP A 129 2.23 3.73 -22.87
C ASP A 129 2.14 2.39 -22.09
N GLU A 130 1.92 2.48 -20.77
CA GLU A 130 1.80 1.33 -19.86
C GLU A 130 0.32 1.07 -19.50
N PRO A 131 -0.11 -0.20 -19.34
CA PRO A 131 -1.44 -0.52 -18.82
C PRO A 131 -1.58 -0.13 -17.33
N LEU A 132 -2.82 0.07 -16.86
CA LEU A 132 -3.10 0.47 -15.47
C LEU A 132 -2.59 -0.57 -14.46
N HIS A 133 -1.58 -0.19 -13.68
CA HIS A 133 -0.92 -1.04 -12.68
C HIS A 133 -1.95 -1.66 -11.71
N PHE A 134 -1.94 -2.99 -11.57
CA PHE A 134 -2.76 -3.69 -10.60
C PHE A 134 -2.25 -3.44 -9.18
N SER A 135 -3.12 -2.91 -8.31
CA SER A 135 -2.77 -2.63 -6.92
C SER A 135 -3.93 -3.01 -5.98
N CYS A 136 -3.69 -3.95 -5.07
CA CYS A 136 -4.65 -4.37 -4.04
C CYS A 136 -4.91 -3.30 -2.95
N ARG A 137 -4.43 -2.07 -3.15
CA ARG A 137 -4.49 -0.94 -2.21
C ARG A 137 -4.78 0.34 -2.99
N PRO A 138 -5.45 1.33 -2.38
CA PRO A 138 -5.70 2.60 -3.03
C PRO A 138 -4.41 3.35 -3.37
N LEU A 139 -4.22 3.69 -4.65
CA LEU A 139 -3.00 4.30 -5.18
C LEU A 139 -3.32 5.68 -5.79
N TYR A 140 -2.95 6.76 -5.11
CA TYR A 140 -3.22 8.13 -5.59
C TYR A 140 -2.21 8.58 -6.65
N CYS A 141 -0.92 8.32 -6.44
CA CYS A 141 0.15 8.66 -7.37
C CYS A 141 1.31 7.65 -7.30
N THR A 142 2.25 7.75 -8.24
CA THR A 142 3.42 6.87 -8.36
C THR A 142 4.70 7.48 -7.76
N THR A 143 4.62 8.58 -7.02
CA THR A 143 5.76 9.35 -6.48
C THR A 143 6.74 8.54 -5.61
N MET A 144 6.26 7.50 -4.92
CA MET A 144 7.07 6.56 -4.13
C MET A 144 7.02 5.12 -4.67
N LEU A 145 6.63 4.95 -5.94
CA LEU A 145 6.61 3.65 -6.58
C LEU A 145 8.02 3.02 -6.53
N SER A 146 8.08 1.71 -6.30
CA SER A 146 9.31 0.93 -6.10
C SER A 146 10.14 1.27 -4.85
N LEU A 147 9.73 2.23 -4.00
CA LEU A 147 10.40 2.48 -2.73
C LEU A 147 10.01 1.45 -1.66
N SER A 148 10.96 1.15 -0.77
CA SER A 148 10.72 0.31 0.40
C SER A 148 11.24 0.99 1.66
N LEU A 149 10.31 1.42 2.51
CA LEU A 149 10.58 2.21 3.69
C LEU A 149 10.62 1.34 4.95
N CYS A 150 11.46 1.72 5.92
CA CYS A 150 11.39 1.21 7.27
C CYS A 150 11.30 2.37 8.27
N PHE A 151 10.49 2.22 9.33
CA PHE A 151 10.29 3.26 10.33
C PHE A 151 11.05 2.96 11.63
N THR A 152 11.61 4.00 12.26
CA THR A 152 12.26 3.93 13.57
C THR A 152 12.01 5.17 14.44
N GLY A 153 11.95 5.00 15.76
CA GLY A 153 11.80 6.11 16.72
C GLY A 153 10.40 6.74 16.83
N PHE A 154 9.37 6.15 16.21
CA PHE A 154 7.98 6.62 16.30
C PHE A 154 7.30 6.07 17.56
N ARG A 155 6.87 6.98 18.46
CA ARG A 155 6.11 6.63 19.68
C ARG A 155 4.60 6.81 19.52
N ASN A 156 4.19 7.81 18.75
CA ASN A 156 2.77 8.06 18.46
C ASN A 156 2.29 7.11 17.35
N LYS A 157 1.36 6.22 17.69
CA LYS A 157 0.78 5.21 16.76
C LYS A 157 -0.12 5.83 15.69
N GLU A 158 -0.79 6.94 15.97
CA GLU A 158 -1.69 7.61 15.03
C GLU A 158 -0.89 8.29 13.92
N VAL A 159 0.11 9.09 14.29
CA VAL A 159 1.06 9.70 13.33
C VAL A 159 1.72 8.63 12.47
N MET A 160 2.11 7.50 13.06
CA MET A 160 2.69 6.39 12.30
C MET A 160 1.69 5.80 11.30
N LYS A 161 0.42 5.57 11.69
CA LYS A 161 -0.63 5.10 10.75
C LYS A 161 -0.86 6.09 9.61
N THR A 162 -0.93 7.39 9.88
CA THR A 162 -1.08 8.41 8.84
C THR A 162 0.07 8.36 7.84
N LEU A 163 1.32 8.34 8.31
CA LEU A 163 2.49 8.24 7.43
C LEU A 163 2.51 6.93 6.63
N VAL A 164 2.12 5.81 7.25
CA VAL A 164 2.01 4.50 6.58
C VAL A 164 0.99 4.56 5.42
N ASN A 165 -0.18 5.15 5.65
CA ASN A 165 -1.21 5.30 4.63
C ASN A 165 -0.73 6.20 3.48
N LEU A 166 -0.12 7.36 3.78
CA LEU A 166 0.42 8.27 2.76
C LEU A 166 1.44 7.57 1.85
N VAL A 167 2.38 6.81 2.42
CA VAL A 167 3.37 6.04 1.66
C VAL A 167 2.69 5.02 0.74
N HIS A 168 1.67 4.31 1.23
CA HIS A 168 0.93 3.35 0.40
C HIS A 168 0.12 4.03 -0.72
N HIS A 169 -0.47 5.19 -0.47
CA HIS A 169 -1.13 5.99 -1.51
C HIS A 169 -0.16 6.58 -2.55
N MET A 170 1.14 6.66 -2.25
CA MET A 170 2.18 7.04 -3.20
C MET A 170 2.87 5.83 -3.89
N GLY A 171 2.37 4.60 -3.68
CA GLY A 171 2.95 3.38 -4.26
C GLY A 171 4.12 2.77 -3.49
N GLY A 172 4.48 3.33 -2.34
CA GLY A 172 5.58 2.86 -1.51
C GLY A 172 5.23 1.64 -0.67
N THR A 173 6.20 0.75 -0.49
CA THR A 173 6.11 -0.43 0.39
C THR A 173 6.73 -0.13 1.75
N ILE A 174 6.25 -0.81 2.81
CA ILE A 174 6.76 -0.62 4.18
C ILE A 174 7.16 -1.96 4.78
N ARG A 175 8.37 -2.03 5.31
CA ARG A 175 8.94 -3.21 5.97
C ARG A 175 9.02 -3.00 7.48
N LYS A 176 8.48 -3.95 8.24
CA LYS A 176 8.56 -3.99 9.71
C LYS A 176 10.02 -4.01 10.17
N ASP A 177 10.84 -4.81 9.52
CA ASP A 177 12.23 -5.06 9.89
C ASP A 177 13.20 -4.44 8.87
N PHE A 178 14.37 -4.02 9.34
CA PHE A 178 15.38 -3.41 8.49
C PHE A 178 16.16 -4.52 7.76
N SER A 179 16.37 -4.36 6.46
CA SER A 179 17.00 -5.36 5.58
C SER A 179 17.58 -4.69 4.34
N SER A 180 18.39 -5.40 3.56
CA SER A 180 18.94 -4.92 2.28
C SER A 180 17.89 -4.53 1.24
N LYS A 181 16.62 -4.96 1.42
CA LYS A 181 15.49 -4.54 0.57
C LYS A 181 14.90 -3.18 0.95
N VAL A 182 15.40 -2.51 2.00
CA VAL A 182 14.94 -1.18 2.43
C VAL A 182 15.75 -0.12 1.69
N THR A 183 15.06 0.71 0.90
CA THR A 183 15.65 1.84 0.18
C THR A 183 15.85 3.05 1.09
N HIS A 184 14.94 3.27 2.04
CA HIS A 184 14.85 4.50 2.84
C HIS A 184 14.49 4.19 4.30
N LEU A 185 15.25 4.74 5.25
CA LEU A 185 14.90 4.68 6.67
C LEU A 185 14.24 6.01 7.10
N ILE A 186 13.00 5.93 7.58
CA ILE A 186 12.31 7.07 8.16
C ILE A 186 12.54 7.08 9.67
N ALA A 187 13.24 8.09 10.16
CA ALA A 187 13.68 8.20 11.54
C ALA A 187 13.06 9.42 12.24
N ASN A 188 12.43 9.17 13.39
CA ASN A 188 12.01 10.19 14.35
C ASN A 188 12.93 10.24 15.60
N SER A 189 13.92 9.34 15.68
CA SER A 189 14.97 9.35 16.70
C SER A 189 16.22 8.64 16.18
N THR A 190 17.39 9.17 16.56
CA THR A 190 18.73 8.66 16.21
C THR A 190 19.18 7.48 17.08
N ASN A 191 18.49 7.21 18.20
CA ASN A 191 18.97 6.31 19.25
C ASN A 191 18.57 4.83 19.05
N GLY A 192 18.01 4.47 17.89
CA GLY A 192 17.54 3.12 17.60
C GLY A 192 18.56 2.29 16.83
N GLU A 193 18.61 0.98 17.07
CA GLU A 193 19.55 0.09 16.37
C GLU A 193 19.40 0.14 14.85
N LYS A 194 18.16 0.22 14.34
CA LYS A 194 17.87 0.42 12.91
C LYS A 194 18.55 1.66 12.33
N TYR A 195 18.67 2.75 13.10
CA TYR A 195 19.34 3.98 12.66
C TYR A 195 20.84 3.74 12.49
N ARG A 196 21.47 3.07 13.46
CA ARG A 196 22.89 2.72 13.42
C ARG A 196 23.20 1.80 12.24
N VAL A 197 22.41 0.74 12.04
CA VAL A 197 22.59 -0.21 10.94
C VAL A 197 22.39 0.47 9.58
N ALA A 198 21.35 1.29 9.41
CA ALA A 198 21.13 2.05 8.17
C ALA A 198 22.29 3.01 7.86
N ALA A 199 22.80 3.73 8.87
CA ALA A 199 23.94 4.62 8.71
C ALA A 199 25.21 3.86 8.28
N CYS A 200 25.49 2.70 8.90
CA CYS A 200 26.60 1.83 8.51
C CYS A 200 26.45 1.24 7.09
N MET A 201 25.21 0.99 6.64
CA MET A 201 24.91 0.48 5.30
C MET A 201 24.79 1.57 4.23
N GLY A 202 24.93 2.86 4.59
CA GLY A 202 24.74 3.98 3.67
C GLY A 202 23.30 4.18 3.19
N THR A 203 22.32 3.54 3.83
CA THR A 203 20.91 3.69 3.48
C THR A 203 20.43 5.11 3.86
N PRO A 204 19.84 5.89 2.94
CA PRO A 204 19.33 7.23 3.23
C PRO A 204 18.40 7.26 4.45
N ILE A 205 18.69 8.17 5.40
CA ILE A 205 17.91 8.37 6.61
C ILE A 205 17.20 9.72 6.55
N LEU A 206 15.87 9.68 6.53
CA LEU A 206 15.00 10.84 6.31
C LEU A 206 14.03 11.05 7.48
N SER A 207 13.52 12.27 7.63
CA SER A 207 12.47 12.59 8.61
C SER A 207 11.07 12.34 8.02
N SER A 208 10.05 12.21 8.88
CA SER A 208 8.65 12.08 8.45
C SER A 208 8.16 13.23 7.55
N SER A 209 8.74 14.43 7.70
CA SER A 209 8.40 15.60 6.88
C SER A 209 8.69 15.41 5.38
N TRP A 210 9.60 14.50 5.01
CA TRP A 210 9.85 14.15 3.61
C TRP A 210 8.64 13.45 2.97
N ILE A 211 7.95 12.57 3.71
CA ILE A 211 6.70 11.92 3.25
C ILE A 211 5.61 12.97 3.02
N GLN A 212 5.50 13.94 3.94
CA GLN A 212 4.50 15.02 3.84
C GLN A 212 4.76 15.91 2.62
N LYS A 213 6.01 16.36 2.43
CA LYS A 213 6.43 17.14 1.26
C LYS A 213 6.27 16.40 -0.07
N ALA A 214 6.45 15.09 -0.07
CA ALA A 214 6.18 14.28 -1.26
C ALA A 214 4.67 14.23 -1.57
N TRP A 215 3.82 14.08 -0.53
CA TRP A 215 2.37 14.11 -0.67
C TRP A 215 1.80 15.49 -1.06
N GLU A 216 2.46 16.58 -0.66
CA GLU A 216 2.16 17.94 -1.15
C GLU A 216 2.34 18.06 -2.68
N ARG A 217 3.23 17.24 -3.27
CA ARG A 217 3.48 17.15 -4.72
C ARG A 217 2.82 15.94 -5.40
N ARG A 218 1.86 15.27 -4.77
CA ARG A 218 1.18 14.07 -5.32
C ARG A 218 0.52 14.26 -6.69
N ASP A 219 0.17 15.50 -7.04
CA ASP A 219 -0.47 15.86 -8.32
C ASP A 219 0.55 16.13 -9.45
N ASP A 220 1.86 16.13 -9.14
CA ASP A 220 2.97 16.31 -10.08
C ASP A 220 3.44 14.94 -10.60
N VAL A 221 2.99 14.59 -11.81
CA VAL A 221 3.19 13.27 -12.45
C VAL A 221 4.67 12.96 -12.72
N GLU A 222 5.50 13.98 -12.87
CA GLU A 222 6.95 13.86 -13.12
C GLU A 222 7.76 13.77 -11.81
N PHE A 223 7.14 14.08 -10.67
CA PHE A 223 7.84 14.09 -9.39
C PHE A 223 7.99 12.70 -8.77
N HIS A 224 9.26 12.30 -8.64
CA HIS A 224 9.68 11.06 -7.99
C HIS A 224 10.49 11.37 -6.72
N ALA A 225 10.18 10.70 -5.62
CA ALA A 225 10.83 10.90 -4.33
C ALA A 225 12.01 9.92 -4.14
N ASN A 226 13.05 10.05 -4.97
CA ASN A 226 14.31 9.30 -4.86
C ASN A 226 15.43 10.14 -4.20
#